data_AF-A0A816I0C3-F1
#
_entry.id   AF-A0A816I0C3-F1
#
_cell.length_a   1.000
_cell.length_b   1.000
_cell.length_c   1.000
_cell.angle_alpha   90.00
_cell.angle_beta   90.00
_cell.angle_gamma   90.00
#
_symmetry.space_group_name_H-M   'P 1'
#
loop_
_entity.id
_entity.type
_entity.pdbx_description
1 polymer ?
#
loop_
_entity_poly.entity_id
_entity_poly.type
_entity_poly.pdbx_seq_one_letter_code
_entity_poly.pdbx_strand_id
1 'polypeptide(L)'
;MGMVFGKIAVETPKHTVVKSGDGYEIREYPPAVAAEVTYDPSEFKGDKDGGFMVLAKYIGVFGKPENQKPEKIAMTAPIAMTAPVVTKEGGGGMRRRR
;
A
#
# COMPACT_ATOMS: atom_id res chain seq x y z
N MET A 1 -22.12 -8.52 0.04
CA MET A 1 -21.57 -8.96 1.34
C MET A 1 -21.06 -7.76 2.09
N GLY A 2 -21.78 -7.34 3.12
CA GLY A 2 -21.55 -6.09 3.84
C GLY A 2 -20.34 -6.17 4.79
N MET A 3 -19.52 -5.13 4.77
CA MET A 3 -18.50 -4.92 5.81
C MET A 3 -19.19 -4.65 7.14
N VAL A 4 -18.96 -5.53 8.11
CA VAL A 4 -19.32 -5.28 9.51
C VAL A 4 -18.14 -4.54 10.14
N PHE A 5 -18.39 -3.32 10.62
CA PHE A 5 -17.44 -2.48 11.35
C PHE A 5 -16.69 -3.31 12.42
N GLY A 6 -15.35 -3.39 12.31
CA GLY A 6 -14.48 -3.85 13.40
C GLY A 6 -13.92 -5.28 13.31
N LYS A 7 -14.24 -6.07 12.29
CA LYS A 7 -13.58 -7.37 12.05
C LYS A 7 -13.03 -7.45 10.64
N ILE A 8 -11.70 -7.37 10.52
CA ILE A 8 -11.01 -7.68 9.27
C ILE A 8 -11.11 -9.20 9.09
N ALA A 9 -12.00 -9.64 8.20
CA ALA A 9 -12.23 -11.06 7.91
C ALA A 9 -11.24 -11.63 6.87
N VAL A 10 -10.30 -10.79 6.42
CA VAL A 10 -9.27 -11.13 5.42
C VAL A 10 -7.91 -11.21 6.09
N GLU A 11 -6.99 -11.94 5.45
CA GLU A 11 -5.62 -12.07 5.97
C GLU A 11 -4.93 -10.70 6.06
N THR A 12 -4.20 -10.48 7.16
CA THR A 12 -3.44 -9.25 7.41
C THR A 12 -1.96 -9.54 7.62
N PRO A 13 -1.04 -8.65 7.19
CA PRO A 13 0.37 -8.81 7.46
C PRO A 13 0.66 -8.96 8.96
N LYS A 14 1.36 -10.03 9.33
CA LYS A 14 1.82 -10.25 10.70
C LYS A 14 2.80 -9.14 11.08
N HIS A 15 2.72 -8.66 12.30
CA HIS A 15 3.65 -7.67 12.84
C HIS A 15 3.82 -7.86 14.34
N THR A 16 4.94 -7.37 14.85
CA THR A 16 5.21 -7.24 16.28
C THR A 16 5.17 -5.78 16.66
N VAL A 17 4.49 -5.43 17.76
CA VAL A 17 4.50 -4.07 18.30
C VAL A 17 5.76 -3.91 19.15
N VAL A 18 6.70 -3.09 18.67
CA VAL A 18 7.98 -2.82 19.34
C VAL A 18 7.80 -1.76 20.42
N LYS A 19 6.90 -0.80 20.19
CA LYS A 19 6.58 0.27 21.14
C LYS A 19 5.18 0.81 20.88
N SER A 20 4.46 1.13 21.95
CA SER A 20 3.22 1.91 21.91
C SER A 20 3.40 3.20 22.69
N GLY A 21 2.77 4.28 22.22
CA GLY A 21 2.70 5.55 22.92
C GLY A 21 1.34 6.21 22.71
N ASP A 22 1.19 7.44 23.19
CA ASP A 22 -0.07 8.17 23.08
C ASP A 22 -0.34 8.55 21.62
N GLY A 23 -1.23 7.78 20.96
CA GLY A 23 -1.68 8.01 19.59
C GLY A 23 -0.83 7.37 18.49
N TYR A 24 0.14 6.51 18.83
CA TYR A 24 0.94 5.81 17.82
C TYR A 24 1.44 4.42 18.27
N GLU A 25 1.77 3.60 17.29
CA GLU A 25 2.44 2.32 17.46
C GLU A 25 3.62 2.20 16.51
N ILE A 26 4.72 1.63 17.01
CA ILE A 26 5.86 1.22 16.20
C ILE A 26 5.71 -0.28 15.97
N ARG A 27 5.53 -0.66 14.70
CA ARG A 27 5.31 -2.04 14.26
C ARG A 27 6.48 -2.50 13.41
N GLU A 28 7.01 -3.67 13.74
CA GLU A 28 8.01 -4.36 12.94
C GLU A 28 7.32 -5.44 12.11
N TYR A 29 7.57 -5.42 10.80
CA TYR A 29 7.02 -6.38 9.85
C TYR A 29 8.14 -7.32 9.40
N PRO A 30 7.94 -8.65 9.47
CA PRO A 30 8.90 -9.60 8.91
C PRO A 30 8.94 -9.50 7.38
N PRO A 31 9.98 -10.04 6.71
CA PRO A 31 10.03 -10.12 5.26
C PRO A 31 8.77 -10.80 4.69
N ALA A 32 8.15 -10.15 3.71
CA ALA A 32 6.95 -10.63 3.05
C ALA A 32 7.02 -10.37 1.55
N VAL A 33 6.27 -11.16 0.77
CA VAL A 33 6.14 -10.96 -0.68
C VAL A 33 4.93 -10.06 -0.93
N ALA A 34 5.13 -8.98 -1.69
CA ALA A 34 4.09 -8.06 -2.11
C ALA A 34 4.02 -8.02 -3.65
N ALA A 35 2.80 -7.93 -4.17
CA ALA A 35 2.57 -7.52 -5.54
C ALA A 35 2.39 -6.00 -5.56
N GLU A 36 3.21 -5.30 -6.33
CA GLU A 36 3.26 -3.84 -6.37
C GLU A 36 3.03 -3.34 -7.79
N VAL A 37 2.41 -2.17 -7.90
CA VAL A 37 2.22 -1.46 -9.15
C VAL A 37 2.70 -0.04 -8.96
N THR A 38 3.73 0.33 -9.71
CA THR A 38 4.18 1.71 -9.85
C THR A 38 3.52 2.32 -11.08
N TYR A 39 2.86 3.45 -10.91
CA TYR A 39 2.17 4.15 -11.99
C TYR A 39 2.23 5.66 -11.78
N ASP A 40 2.16 6.43 -12.87
CA ASP A 40 1.94 7.87 -12.81
C ASP A 40 0.43 8.18 -12.72
N PRO A 41 -0.02 9.09 -11.83
CA PRO A 41 -1.44 9.45 -11.71
C PRO A 41 -2.10 9.91 -13.03
N SER A 42 -1.31 10.42 -13.99
CA SER A 42 -1.80 10.79 -15.33
C SER A 42 -2.22 9.59 -16.18
N GLU A 43 -1.63 8.40 -15.95
CA GLU A 43 -1.96 7.17 -16.69
C GLU A 43 -3.43 6.76 -16.51
N PHE A 44 -4.00 7.08 -15.34
CA PHE A 44 -5.39 6.80 -15.02
C PHE A 44 -6.30 8.02 -15.09
N LYS A 45 -5.87 9.11 -15.76
CA LYS A 45 -6.67 10.34 -15.94
C LYS A 45 -7.21 10.91 -14.61
N GLY A 46 -6.46 10.75 -13.53
CA GLY A 46 -6.87 11.17 -12.19
C GLY A 46 -7.77 10.20 -11.43
N ASP A 47 -8.02 8.99 -11.96
CA ASP A 47 -8.66 7.91 -11.20
C ASP A 47 -7.69 7.38 -10.13
N LYS A 48 -8.06 7.62 -8.87
CA LYS A 48 -7.28 7.22 -7.69
C LYS A 48 -7.27 5.71 -7.49
N ASP A 49 -8.25 5.01 -8.05
CA ASP A 49 -8.39 3.56 -7.90
C ASP A 49 -7.79 2.80 -9.09
N GLY A 50 -7.29 3.50 -10.12
CA GLY A 50 -6.72 2.88 -11.32
C GLY A 50 -5.58 1.91 -11.01
N GLY A 51 -4.65 2.29 -10.14
CA GLY A 51 -3.57 1.40 -9.68
C GLY A 51 -4.09 0.21 -8.85
N PHE A 52 -5.12 0.41 -8.05
CA PHE A 52 -5.77 -0.67 -7.30
C PHE A 52 -6.46 -1.66 -8.23
N MET A 53 -7.10 -1.21 -9.31
CA MET A 53 -7.75 -2.08 -10.29
C MET A 53 -6.76 -3.06 -10.95
N VAL A 54 -5.51 -2.64 -11.18
CA VAL A 54 -4.47 -3.54 -11.72
C VAL A 54 -4.21 -4.70 -10.76
N LEU A 55 -4.01 -4.41 -9.48
CA LEU A 55 -3.82 -5.43 -8.45
C LEU A 55 -5.08 -6.32 -8.28
N ALA A 56 -6.27 -5.73 -8.33
CA ALA A 56 -7.53 -6.45 -8.20
C ALA A 56 -7.76 -7.45 -9.36
N LYS A 57 -7.35 -7.09 -10.58
CA LYS A 57 -7.34 -8.01 -11.74
C LYS A 57 -6.32 -9.12 -11.58
N TYR A 58 -5.11 -8.78 -11.13
CA TYR A 58 -4.05 -9.76 -10.88
C TYR A 58 -4.49 -10.88 -9.92
N ILE A 59 -5.15 -10.53 -8.81
CA ILE A 59 -5.62 -11.51 -7.82
C ILE A 59 -6.97 -12.17 -8.19
N GLY A 60 -7.69 -11.64 -9.18
CA GLY A 60 -8.97 -12.19 -9.65
C GLY A 60 -10.19 -11.80 -8.81
N VAL A 61 -10.23 -10.58 -8.27
CA VAL A 61 -11.42 -10.07 -7.53
C VAL A 61 -12.66 -10.04 -8.42
N PHE A 62 -12.49 -9.62 -9.68
CA PHE A 62 -13.59 -9.39 -10.62
C PHE A 62 -13.84 -10.55 -11.60
N GLY A 63 -13.19 -11.71 -11.41
CA GLY A 63 -13.38 -12.85 -12.29
C GLY A 63 -12.11 -13.68 -12.46
N LYS A 64 -11.75 -13.98 -13.71
CA LYS A 64 -10.54 -14.74 -14.03
C LYS A 64 -9.30 -13.89 -13.68
N PRO A 65 -8.38 -14.41 -12.85
CA PRO A 65 -7.16 -13.69 -12.49
C PRO A 65 -6.26 -13.50 -13.72
N GLU A 66 -5.64 -12.32 -13.81
CA GLU A 66 -4.74 -11.90 -14.90
C GLU A 66 -3.26 -12.09 -14.51
N ASN A 67 -2.94 -13.21 -13.85
CA ASN A 67 -1.58 -13.64 -13.51
C ASN A 67 -1.08 -14.74 -14.47
N GLN A 68 0.24 -14.98 -14.48
CA GLN A 68 0.87 -15.92 -15.44
C GLN A 68 0.30 -17.34 -15.36
N LYS A 69 -0.04 -17.78 -14.15
CA LYS A 69 -0.84 -18.99 -13.89
C LYS A 69 -2.17 -18.51 -13.34
N PRO A 70 -3.32 -18.72 -14.03
CA PRO A 70 -4.62 -18.17 -13.68
C PRO A 70 -5.20 -18.77 -12.39
N GLU A 71 -4.54 -18.45 -11.27
CA GLU A 71 -4.82 -18.91 -9.93
C GLU A 71 -5.37 -17.74 -9.11
N LYS A 72 -6.52 -17.95 -8.48
CA LYS A 72 -7.17 -16.90 -7.70
C LYS A 72 -6.44 -16.72 -6.39
N ILE A 73 -6.07 -15.47 -6.08
CA ILE A 73 -5.40 -15.12 -4.83
C ILE A 73 -6.42 -14.42 -3.93
N ALA A 74 -6.48 -14.81 -2.65
CA ALA A 74 -7.39 -14.20 -1.70
C ALA A 74 -7.02 -12.72 -1.48
N MET A 75 -8.03 -11.88 -1.30
CA MET A 75 -7.81 -10.47 -0.98
C MET A 75 -7.29 -10.33 0.44
N THR A 76 -6.33 -9.42 0.65
CA THR A 76 -5.71 -9.13 1.95
C THR A 76 -5.96 -7.68 2.36
N ALA A 77 -5.75 -7.38 3.64
CA ALA A 77 -5.86 -6.00 4.15
C ALA A 77 -4.74 -5.68 5.15
N PRO A 78 -4.36 -4.40 5.32
CA PRO A 78 -4.72 -3.26 4.48
C PRO A 78 -3.96 -3.30 3.13
N ILE A 79 -4.41 -2.48 2.18
CA ILE A 79 -3.64 -2.20 0.95
C ILE A 79 -2.80 -0.96 1.22
N ALA A 80 -1.47 -1.10 1.13
CA ALA A 80 -0.55 0.01 1.32
C ALA A 80 -0.45 0.82 0.03
N MET A 81 -0.98 2.05 0.02
CA MET A 81 -0.74 3.01 -1.04
C MET A 81 0.39 3.95 -0.61
N THR A 82 1.56 3.80 -1.22
CA THR A 82 2.72 4.67 -0.97
C THR A 82 2.72 5.79 -2.01
N ALA A 83 2.66 7.04 -1.55
CA ALA A 83 3.08 8.15 -2.40
C ALA A 83 4.61 8.21 -2.39
N PRO A 84 5.27 8.58 -3.50
CA PRO A 84 6.71 8.80 -3.49
C PRO A 84 7.05 9.85 -2.43
N VAL A 85 7.79 9.44 -1.41
CA VAL A 85 8.28 10.36 -0.37
C VAL A 85 9.44 11.13 -0.98
N VAL A 86 9.18 12.39 -1.36
CA VAL A 86 10.24 13.33 -1.75
C VAL A 86 11.00 13.70 -0.48
N THR A 87 12.09 12.99 -0.21
CA THR A 87 13.08 13.44 0.78
C THR A 87 13.78 14.66 0.20
N LYS A 88 13.33 15.86 0.59
CA LYS A 88 14.11 17.07 0.37
C LYS A 88 15.37 16.95 1.23
N GLU A 89 16.51 16.69 0.60
CA GLU A 89 17.81 16.86 1.24
C GLU A 89 17.89 18.28 1.84
N GLY A 90 17.97 18.33 3.17
CA GLY A 90 18.03 19.57 3.93
C GLY A 90 19.37 20.28 3.75
N GLY A 91 19.31 21.43 3.09
CA GLY A 91 20.11 22.66 3.25
C GLY A 91 21.49 22.65 3.92
N GLY A 92 22.50 23.12 3.17
CA GLY A 92 23.72 23.76 3.68
C GLY A 92 23.85 25.18 3.11
N GLY A 93 23.82 26.21 3.97
CA GLY A 93 23.65 27.62 3.58
C GLY A 93 24.91 28.45 3.44
N MET A 94 24.75 29.73 3.03
CA MET A 94 25.60 30.84 3.49
C MET A 94 24.90 32.21 3.35
N ARG A 95 24.42 32.68 4.50
CA ARG A 95 24.32 34.06 5.00
C ARG A 95 24.40 35.25 4.03
N ARG A 96 23.29 36.01 3.99
CA ARG A 96 23.30 37.48 3.77
C ARG A 96 24.24 38.16 4.78
N ARG A 97 25.23 38.92 4.31
CA ARG A 97 25.69 40.16 4.95
C ARG A 97 26.30 41.11 3.89
N ARG A 98 25.68 42.30 3.83
CA ARG A 98 26.11 43.60 3.29
C ARG A 98 26.43 43.70 1.80
#